data_AF-A0AAN6T3J7-F1
#
_entry.id   AF-A0AAN6T3J7-F1
#
_cell.length_a   1.000
_cell.length_b   1.000
_cell.length_c   1.000
_cell.angle_alpha   90.00
_cell.angle_beta   90.00
_cell.angle_gamma   90.00
#
_symmetry.space_group_name_H-M   'P 1'
#
loop_
_entity.id
_entity.type
_entity.pdbx_description
1 polymer ?
#
loop_
_entity_poly.entity_id
_entity_poly.type
_entity_poly.pdbx_seq_one_letter_code
_entity_poly.pdbx_strand_id
1 'polypeptide(L)'
;MRHATSPSKRDQQRTPNDVLDALEQLQSASRHEYTIVKLSEPISSSSSSTTTTAVQHPSDIDIDSTNTNTNTNNNLTTAPRTSDVSTSSLDSPTPSSLEADLAHYRELFAKLRFSYVEQVTKEKFIRAIVGDPPLIVSPRDIADLEARNAGAKAELKALKAEVASMVAALEGKGRELAGRYEEVRKGRELAGELPGRIGDLEGRVAELAAARQRGLAPGSGPEMGLPLGKTRALVEGRRRELAGVERQMELLGGQVPRKRKEVERLRGEVAALENRRANSAAAAREAKRRRENAQSGVEDELEARGRWYRASETVLRRVLDLQG
;
A
#
# COMPACT_ATOMS: atom_id res chain seq x y z
N MET A 1 11.26 -43.22 42.18
CA MET A 1 11.51 -44.00 40.95
C MET A 1 10.98 -43.19 39.77
N ARG A 2 11.88 -42.68 38.93
CA ARG A 2 11.57 -41.85 37.76
C ARG A 2 11.70 -42.74 36.52
N HIS A 3 10.62 -42.97 35.78
CA HIS A 3 10.69 -43.64 34.49
C HIS A 3 10.93 -42.59 33.41
N ALA A 4 12.15 -42.58 32.87
CA ALA A 4 12.51 -41.87 31.65
C ALA A 4 12.07 -42.72 30.46
N THR A 5 11.22 -42.17 29.60
CA THR A 5 10.88 -42.77 28.30
C THR A 5 11.82 -42.16 27.27
N SER A 6 12.70 -42.99 26.71
CA SER A 6 13.64 -42.61 25.65
C SER A 6 12.90 -42.23 24.36
N PRO A 7 13.27 -41.13 23.67
CA PRO A 7 12.73 -40.83 22.36
C PRO A 7 13.38 -41.71 21.28
N SER A 8 12.51 -42.23 20.41
CA SER A 8 12.79 -43.11 19.28
C SER A 8 13.79 -42.51 18.29
N LYS A 9 14.84 -43.27 17.95
CA LYS A 9 15.94 -42.93 17.01
C LYS A 9 15.52 -42.85 15.52
N ARG A 10 14.27 -42.51 15.18
CA ARG A 10 13.81 -42.43 13.77
C ARG A 10 13.78 -41.03 13.15
N ASP A 11 14.00 -39.97 13.92
CA ASP A 11 13.81 -38.60 13.44
C ASP A 11 15.09 -37.84 13.09
N GLN A 12 16.21 -38.52 12.90
CA GLN A 12 17.45 -37.85 12.48
C GLN A 12 17.86 -38.29 11.08
N GLN A 13 17.89 -37.28 10.19
CA GLN A 13 18.37 -37.27 8.80
C GLN A 13 17.32 -37.63 7.73
N ARG A 14 16.29 -36.78 7.58
CA ARG A 14 15.78 -36.48 6.24
C ARG A 14 16.61 -35.33 5.70
N THR A 15 17.34 -35.56 4.62
CA THR A 15 18.12 -34.49 3.98
C THR A 15 17.15 -33.49 3.32
N PRO A 16 17.55 -32.22 3.13
CA PRO A 16 16.69 -31.23 2.47
C PRO A 16 16.21 -31.68 1.08
N ASN A 17 17.01 -32.50 0.39
CA ASN A 17 16.67 -33.08 -0.90
C ASN A 17 15.56 -34.14 -0.78
N ASP A 18 15.55 -34.96 0.28
CA ASP A 18 14.47 -35.94 0.51
C ASP A 18 13.12 -35.25 0.77
N VAL A 19 13.15 -34.04 1.37
CA VAL A 19 11.94 -33.24 1.61
C VAL A 19 11.45 -32.61 0.31
N LEU A 20 12.35 -32.19 -0.58
CA LEU A 20 12.01 -31.67 -1.91
C LEU A 20 11.45 -32.77 -2.82
N ASP A 21 12.06 -33.96 -2.83
CA ASP A 21 11.55 -35.12 -3.57
C ASP A 21 10.18 -35.56 -3.05
N ALA A 22 9.96 -35.53 -1.74
CA ALA A 22 8.64 -35.81 -1.16
C ALA A 22 7.60 -34.74 -1.52
N LEU A 23 8.01 -33.47 -1.64
CA LEU A 23 7.13 -32.37 -2.06
C LEU A 23 6.80 -32.45 -3.56
N GLU A 24 7.75 -32.86 -4.39
CA GLU A 24 7.56 -33.08 -5.83
C GLU A 24 6.70 -34.34 -6.10
N GLN A 25 6.84 -35.39 -5.28
CA GLN A 25 5.93 -36.54 -5.28
C GLN A 25 4.50 -36.17 -4.84
N LEU A 26 4.35 -35.28 -3.85
CA LEU A 26 3.03 -34.77 -3.44
C LEU A 26 2.42 -33.83 -4.48
N GLN A 27 3.23 -33.00 -5.14
CA GLN A 27 2.76 -32.14 -6.23
C GLN A 27 2.39 -32.93 -7.48
N SER A 28 3.16 -33.97 -7.84
CA SER A 28 2.82 -34.88 -8.95
C SER A 28 1.62 -35.77 -8.64
N ALA A 29 1.45 -36.22 -7.40
CA ALA A 29 0.23 -36.89 -6.93
C ALA A 29 -0.98 -35.93 -6.91
N SER A 30 -0.79 -34.64 -6.58
CA SER A 30 -1.88 -33.64 -6.62
C SER A 30 -2.29 -33.25 -8.05
N ARG A 31 -1.44 -33.51 -9.05
CA ARG A 31 -1.76 -33.34 -10.48
C ARG A 31 -2.58 -34.49 -11.06
N HIS A 32 -2.80 -35.56 -10.30
CA HIS A 32 -3.90 -36.49 -10.59
C HIS A 32 -5.15 -35.93 -9.95
N GLU A 33 -5.68 -34.87 -10.56
CA GLU A 33 -7.07 -34.52 -10.38
C GLU A 33 -7.88 -35.79 -10.68
N TYR A 34 -8.53 -36.33 -9.65
CA TYR A 34 -9.61 -37.28 -9.84
C TYR A 34 -10.76 -36.52 -10.49
N THR A 35 -10.62 -36.28 -11.79
CA THR A 35 -11.66 -35.68 -12.60
C THR A 35 -12.80 -36.69 -12.64
N ILE A 36 -13.98 -36.28 -12.17
CA ILE A 36 -15.25 -37.04 -12.15
C ILE A 36 -15.58 -37.70 -13.51
N VAL A 37 -14.95 -37.22 -14.60
CA VAL A 37 -15.04 -37.73 -15.96
C VAL A 37 -14.42 -39.13 -16.16
N LYS A 38 -13.44 -39.54 -15.34
CA LYS A 38 -12.86 -40.91 -15.44
C LYS A 38 -13.69 -41.99 -14.72
N LEU A 39 -14.73 -41.61 -13.98
CA LEU A 39 -15.69 -42.54 -13.39
C LEU A 39 -16.91 -42.80 -14.29
N SER A 40 -17.02 -42.08 -15.42
CA SER A 40 -18.13 -42.20 -16.38
C SER A 40 -17.80 -43.03 -17.63
N GLU A 41 -16.71 -43.81 -17.62
CA GLU A 41 -16.54 -44.85 -18.64
C GLU A 41 -17.49 -46.03 -18.33
N PRO A 42 -18.27 -46.53 -19.31
CA PRO A 42 -19.19 -47.64 -19.08
C PRO A 42 -18.41 -48.91 -18.73
N ILE A 43 -18.88 -49.64 -17.71
CA ILE A 43 -18.33 -50.91 -17.21
C ILE A 43 -18.63 -52.07 -18.21
N SER A 44 -18.29 -51.90 -19.49
CA SER A 44 -18.57 -52.88 -20.55
C SER A 44 -17.36 -53.73 -20.95
N SER A 45 -16.22 -53.63 -20.25
CA SER A 45 -14.98 -54.29 -20.66
C SER A 45 -14.49 -55.43 -19.74
N SER A 46 -15.26 -55.89 -18.75
CA SER A 46 -14.80 -56.90 -17.77
C SER A 46 -15.37 -58.33 -17.91
N SER A 47 -16.14 -58.66 -18.96
CA SER A 47 -16.72 -60.02 -19.11
C SER A 47 -16.01 -60.95 -20.10
N SER A 48 -14.82 -60.62 -20.60
CA SER A 48 -14.16 -61.39 -21.66
C SER A 48 -12.88 -62.08 -21.20
N SER A 49 -12.90 -62.87 -20.12
CA SER A 49 -11.84 -63.86 -19.86
C SER A 49 -12.26 -64.94 -18.86
N THR A 50 -12.89 -66.02 -19.32
CA THR A 50 -12.68 -67.36 -18.73
C THR A 50 -13.07 -68.44 -19.72
N THR A 51 -12.04 -69.04 -20.32
CA THR A 51 -12.05 -70.29 -21.07
C THR A 51 -12.09 -71.46 -20.10
N THR A 52 -13.13 -72.31 -20.08
CA THR A 52 -12.97 -73.73 -19.68
C THR A 52 -14.10 -74.62 -20.24
N THR A 53 -13.70 -75.46 -21.20
CA THR A 53 -14.13 -76.85 -21.51
C THR A 53 -15.58 -77.19 -21.86
N ALA A 54 -15.71 -77.67 -23.10
CA ALA A 54 -16.80 -78.43 -23.67
C ALA A 54 -16.95 -79.84 -23.07
N VAL A 55 -18.21 -80.27 -22.85
CA VAL A 55 -18.66 -81.67 -22.84
C VAL A 55 -20.10 -81.72 -23.40
N GLN A 56 -20.40 -82.80 -24.12
CA GLN A 56 -21.55 -83.09 -25.00
C GLN A 56 -22.98 -83.11 -24.38
N HIS A 57 -23.95 -82.84 -25.28
CA HIS A 57 -25.39 -83.22 -25.36
C HIS A 57 -25.74 -84.66 -24.86
N PRO A 58 -27.03 -85.13 -24.74
CA PRO A 58 -28.34 -84.52 -25.16
C PRO A 58 -29.59 -84.77 -24.24
N SER A 59 -30.75 -84.30 -24.75
CA SER A 59 -32.13 -84.89 -24.74
C SER A 59 -33.18 -84.58 -23.64
N ASP A 60 -34.29 -83.98 -24.09
CA ASP A 60 -35.70 -84.44 -24.01
C ASP A 60 -36.74 -83.88 -23.00
N ILE A 61 -37.93 -83.56 -23.58
CA ILE A 61 -39.33 -83.63 -23.05
C ILE A 61 -39.79 -82.48 -22.12
N ASP A 62 -41.01 -81.90 -22.15
CA ASP A 62 -42.14 -81.72 -23.11
C ASP A 62 -43.23 -80.91 -22.34
N ILE A 63 -44.06 -80.14 -23.07
CA ILE A 63 -45.53 -79.96 -22.91
C ILE A 63 -46.07 -79.41 -21.55
N ASP A 64 -46.50 -78.15 -21.47
CA ASP A 64 -47.84 -77.58 -21.82
C ASP A 64 -48.94 -77.75 -20.74
N SER A 65 -49.87 -76.78 -20.77
CA SER A 65 -51.20 -76.76 -20.15
C SER A 65 -51.35 -76.28 -18.70
N THR A 66 -52.36 -75.50 -18.30
CA THR A 66 -53.32 -74.57 -18.93
C THR A 66 -54.11 -73.91 -17.77
N ASN A 67 -54.74 -72.78 -18.05
CA ASN A 67 -56.06 -72.34 -17.55
C ASN A 67 -56.17 -71.76 -16.12
N THR A 68 -56.57 -70.49 -16.03
CA THR A 68 -57.97 -70.15 -15.71
C THR A 68 -58.29 -68.68 -15.96
N ASN A 69 -59.53 -68.51 -16.39
CA ASN A 69 -60.14 -67.38 -17.06
C ASN A 69 -60.87 -66.45 -16.04
N THR A 70 -61.33 -65.31 -16.57
CA THR A 70 -62.36 -64.39 -16.04
C THR A 70 -61.91 -63.32 -15.04
N ASN A 71 -61.93 -62.04 -15.43
CA ASN A 71 -63.18 -61.26 -15.53
C ASN A 71 -62.86 -59.79 -15.88
N THR A 72 -63.05 -59.42 -17.14
CA THR A 72 -63.07 -58.04 -17.61
C THR A 72 -64.45 -57.45 -17.39
N ASN A 73 -64.54 -56.35 -16.63
CA ASN A 73 -65.44 -55.21 -16.90
C ASN A 73 -65.13 -54.08 -15.91
N ASN A 74 -64.39 -53.06 -16.35
CA ASN A 74 -64.87 -51.69 -16.23
C ASN A 74 -64.06 -50.70 -17.09
N ASN A 75 -64.85 -49.79 -17.63
CA ASN A 75 -64.63 -48.89 -18.74
C ASN A 75 -63.87 -47.61 -18.32
N LEU A 76 -63.32 -46.90 -19.31
CA LEU A 76 -62.86 -45.50 -19.30
C LEU A 76 -61.58 -45.16 -18.51
N THR A 77 -60.44 -45.19 -19.19
CA THR A 77 -59.82 -44.01 -19.83
C THR A 77 -58.44 -44.40 -20.34
N THR A 78 -58.18 -44.11 -21.61
CA THR A 78 -56.87 -44.16 -22.24
C THR A 78 -55.94 -43.16 -21.56
N ALA A 79 -55.25 -43.59 -20.50
CA ALA A 79 -54.02 -42.96 -20.06
C ALA A 79 -52.86 -43.65 -20.82
N PRO A 80 -52.02 -42.92 -21.56
CA PRO A 80 -50.86 -43.51 -22.18
C PRO A 80 -49.98 -44.14 -21.10
N ARG A 81 -49.52 -45.37 -21.36
CA ARG A 81 -48.51 -46.04 -20.55
C ARG A 81 -47.28 -45.15 -20.49
N THR A 82 -47.08 -44.40 -19.42
CA THR A 82 -45.84 -43.64 -19.18
C THR A 82 -44.76 -44.61 -18.69
N SER A 83 -44.39 -45.56 -19.54
CA SER A 83 -43.24 -46.45 -19.33
C SER A 83 -42.11 -46.08 -20.28
N ASP A 84 -41.87 -44.78 -20.43
CA ASP A 84 -40.70 -44.24 -21.08
C ASP A 84 -40.05 -43.22 -20.14
N VAL A 85 -39.25 -43.73 -19.20
CA VAL A 85 -38.48 -42.94 -18.23
C VAL A 85 -37.00 -42.88 -18.64
N SER A 86 -36.73 -43.06 -19.93
CA SER A 86 -35.37 -43.08 -20.47
C SER A 86 -35.04 -41.85 -21.33
N THR A 87 -35.91 -40.85 -21.41
CA THR A 87 -35.74 -39.70 -22.32
C THR A 87 -35.36 -38.37 -21.64
N SER A 88 -35.15 -38.32 -20.32
CA SER A 88 -34.56 -37.13 -19.67
C SER A 88 -33.03 -37.10 -19.64
N SER A 89 -32.36 -38.20 -20.05
CA SER A 89 -30.90 -38.36 -19.96
C SER A 89 -30.11 -37.82 -21.16
N LEU A 90 -30.71 -37.03 -22.06
CA LEU A 90 -30.06 -36.52 -23.26
C LEU A 90 -29.78 -35.02 -23.26
N ASP A 91 -30.05 -34.31 -22.16
CA ASP A 91 -29.56 -32.94 -22.01
C ASP A 91 -28.25 -32.97 -21.22
N SER A 92 -27.24 -32.25 -21.72
CA SER A 92 -25.92 -32.16 -21.07
C SER A 92 -26.08 -31.97 -19.56
N PRO A 93 -25.36 -32.72 -18.69
CA PRO A 93 -25.60 -32.72 -17.26
C PRO A 93 -25.31 -31.33 -16.68
N THR A 94 -26.34 -30.50 -16.67
CA THR A 94 -26.32 -29.22 -15.97
C THR A 94 -26.39 -29.54 -14.48
N PRO A 95 -25.69 -28.79 -13.63
CA PRO A 95 -25.65 -29.06 -12.19
C PRO A 95 -27.05 -29.14 -11.57
N SER A 96 -28.01 -28.39 -12.11
CA SER A 96 -29.41 -28.39 -11.68
C SER A 96 -30.16 -29.68 -12.07
N SER A 97 -29.86 -30.29 -13.22
CA SER A 97 -30.48 -31.57 -13.63
C SER A 97 -29.99 -32.72 -12.75
N LEU A 98 -28.70 -32.73 -12.41
CA LEU A 98 -28.11 -33.75 -11.55
C LEU A 98 -28.65 -33.67 -10.12
N GLU A 99 -28.91 -32.46 -9.61
CA GLU A 99 -29.57 -32.27 -8.31
C GLU A 99 -31.00 -32.81 -8.30
N ALA A 100 -31.76 -32.58 -9.38
CA ALA A 100 -33.11 -33.11 -9.54
C ALA A 100 -33.13 -34.65 -9.61
N ASP A 101 -32.21 -35.25 -10.36
CA ASP A 101 -32.08 -36.71 -10.45
C ASP A 101 -31.67 -37.32 -9.11
N LEU A 102 -30.73 -36.71 -8.37
CA LEU A 102 -30.35 -37.18 -7.04
C LEU A 102 -31.51 -37.08 -6.03
N ALA A 103 -32.32 -36.02 -6.10
CA ALA A 103 -33.51 -35.90 -5.29
C ALA A 103 -34.53 -37.01 -5.62
N HIS A 104 -34.76 -37.27 -6.91
CA HIS A 104 -35.64 -38.33 -7.38
C HIS A 104 -35.17 -39.73 -6.91
N TYR A 105 -33.89 -40.07 -7.10
CA TYR A 105 -33.35 -41.35 -6.66
C TYR A 105 -33.39 -41.51 -5.13
N ARG A 106 -33.15 -40.45 -4.36
CA ARG A 106 -33.30 -40.49 -2.89
C ARG A 106 -34.73 -40.85 -2.49
N GLU A 107 -35.72 -40.25 -3.15
CA GLU A 107 -37.13 -40.55 -2.87
C GLU A 107 -37.50 -41.97 -3.30
N LEU A 108 -37.04 -42.41 -4.48
CA LEU A 108 -37.25 -43.77 -4.97
C LEU A 108 -36.64 -44.82 -4.03
N PHE A 109 -35.39 -44.64 -3.63
CA PHE A 109 -34.71 -45.56 -2.71
C PHE A 109 -35.34 -45.50 -1.31
N ALA A 110 -35.83 -44.35 -0.85
CA ALA A 110 -36.58 -44.26 0.40
C ALA A 110 -37.89 -45.07 0.34
N LYS A 111 -38.65 -44.93 -0.76
CA LYS A 111 -39.87 -45.71 -1.02
C LYS A 111 -39.59 -47.20 -1.12
N LEU A 112 -38.54 -47.57 -1.85
CA LEU A 112 -38.13 -48.98 -2.02
C LEU A 112 -37.68 -49.59 -0.70
N ARG A 113 -36.87 -48.87 0.09
CA ARG A 113 -36.44 -49.31 1.42
C ARG A 113 -37.63 -49.45 2.37
N PHE A 114 -38.58 -48.52 2.35
CA PHE A 114 -39.80 -48.62 3.15
C PHE A 114 -40.62 -49.85 2.77
N SER A 115 -40.90 -50.03 1.47
CA SER A 115 -41.62 -51.18 0.93
C SER A 115 -40.94 -52.51 1.30
N TYR A 116 -39.62 -52.60 1.16
CA TYR A 116 -38.86 -53.79 1.54
C TYR A 116 -38.94 -54.10 3.03
N VAL A 117 -38.73 -53.10 3.90
CA VAL A 117 -38.83 -53.29 5.35
C VAL A 117 -40.25 -53.68 5.75
N GLU A 118 -41.26 -53.06 5.14
CA GLU A 118 -42.66 -53.42 5.35
C GLU A 118 -42.95 -54.86 4.91
N GLN A 119 -42.46 -55.28 3.74
CA GLN A 119 -42.67 -56.64 3.25
C GLN A 119 -41.96 -57.68 4.13
N VAL A 120 -40.70 -57.45 4.49
CA VAL A 120 -39.94 -58.35 5.36
C VAL A 120 -40.58 -58.44 6.75
N THR A 121 -41.09 -57.33 7.28
CA THR A 121 -41.80 -57.34 8.57
C THR A 121 -43.14 -58.07 8.48
N LYS A 122 -43.91 -57.87 7.40
CA LYS A 122 -45.14 -58.64 7.14
C LYS A 122 -44.87 -60.14 7.03
N GLU A 123 -43.86 -60.55 6.26
CA GLU A 123 -43.48 -61.96 6.12
C GLU A 123 -43.01 -62.54 7.46
N LYS A 124 -42.14 -61.82 8.18
CA LYS A 124 -41.65 -62.26 9.49
C LYS A 124 -42.78 -62.39 10.51
N PHE A 125 -43.78 -61.50 10.47
CA PHE A 125 -44.96 -61.57 11.32
C PHE A 125 -45.82 -62.80 10.99
N ILE A 126 -46.09 -63.04 9.71
CA ILE A 126 -46.84 -64.22 9.27
C ILE A 126 -46.09 -65.49 9.66
N ARG A 127 -44.77 -65.56 9.43
CA ARG A 127 -43.94 -66.71 9.83
C ARG A 127 -43.88 -66.89 11.35
N ALA A 128 -43.93 -65.82 12.14
CA ALA A 128 -43.97 -65.89 13.60
C ALA A 128 -45.31 -66.45 14.13
N ILE A 129 -46.43 -66.20 13.44
CA ILE A 129 -47.76 -66.70 13.80
C ILE A 129 -47.98 -68.13 13.28
N VAL A 130 -47.52 -68.42 12.06
CA VAL A 130 -47.75 -69.70 11.37
C VAL A 130 -46.64 -70.72 11.63
N GLY A 131 -45.47 -70.29 12.14
CA GLY A 131 -44.37 -71.17 12.49
C GLY A 131 -44.71 -72.07 13.69
N ASP A 132 -44.18 -73.29 13.69
CA ASP A 132 -44.31 -74.26 14.79
C ASP A 132 -42.95 -74.39 15.52
N PRO A 133 -42.81 -73.94 16.78
CA PRO A 133 -43.84 -73.35 17.66
C PRO A 133 -44.08 -71.84 17.40
N PRO A 134 -45.31 -71.34 17.65
CA PRO A 134 -45.65 -69.94 17.40
C PRO A 134 -44.89 -69.02 18.36
N LEU A 135 -44.32 -67.95 17.81
CA LEU A 135 -43.56 -66.97 18.60
C LEU A 135 -44.53 -65.99 19.26
N ILE A 136 -44.94 -66.29 20.50
CA ILE A 136 -45.78 -65.39 21.30
C ILE A 136 -44.87 -64.35 21.95
N VAL A 137 -44.93 -63.11 21.46
CA VAL A 137 -44.23 -61.98 22.09
C VAL A 137 -44.94 -61.66 23.41
N SER A 138 -44.24 -61.83 24.53
CA SER A 138 -44.82 -61.50 25.83
C SER A 138 -44.74 -59.97 26.08
N PRO A 139 -45.65 -59.39 26.89
CA PRO A 139 -45.54 -57.99 27.31
C PRO A 139 -44.19 -57.66 27.96
N ARG A 140 -43.54 -58.64 28.58
CA ARG A 140 -42.20 -58.52 29.14
C ARG A 140 -41.12 -58.35 28.07
N ASP A 141 -41.20 -59.11 26.98
CA ASP A 141 -40.26 -58.98 25.85
C ASP A 141 -40.36 -57.60 25.19
N ILE A 142 -41.58 -57.05 25.12
CA ILE A 142 -41.83 -55.69 24.62
C ILE A 142 -41.17 -54.67 25.56
N ALA A 143 -41.40 -54.78 26.87
CA ALA A 143 -40.79 -53.88 27.85
C ALA A 143 -39.25 -53.95 27.83
N ASP A 144 -38.67 -55.14 27.69
CA ASP A 144 -37.22 -55.33 27.59
C ASP A 144 -36.65 -54.71 26.29
N LEU A 145 -37.37 -54.85 25.16
CA LEU A 145 -37.00 -54.21 23.89
C LEU A 145 -37.15 -52.69 23.92
N GLU A 146 -38.18 -52.17 24.57
CA GLU A 146 -38.39 -50.74 24.78
C GLU A 146 -37.27 -50.13 25.63
N ALA A 147 -36.88 -50.81 26.71
CA ALA A 147 -35.76 -50.38 27.56
C ALA A 147 -34.43 -50.35 26.79
N ARG A 148 -34.13 -51.40 26.00
CA ARG A 148 -32.93 -51.44 25.14
C ARG A 148 -32.95 -50.35 24.07
N ASN A 149 -34.09 -50.14 23.41
CA ASN A 149 -34.25 -49.09 22.42
C ASN A 149 -34.13 -47.69 23.03
N ALA A 150 -34.63 -47.49 24.25
CA ALA A 150 -34.47 -46.23 24.97
C ALA A 150 -32.99 -45.96 25.29
N GLY A 151 -32.26 -46.97 25.76
CA GLY A 151 -30.81 -46.90 25.98
C GLY A 151 -30.03 -46.57 24.70
N ALA A 152 -30.25 -47.34 23.63
CA ALA A 152 -29.60 -47.10 22.34
C ALA A 152 -29.96 -45.73 21.73
N LYS A 153 -31.20 -45.24 21.92
CA LYS A 153 -31.60 -43.89 21.50
C LYS A 153 -30.89 -42.81 22.32
N ALA A 154 -30.69 -43.01 23.62
CA ALA A 154 -29.97 -42.07 24.47
C ALA A 154 -28.49 -41.99 24.08
N GLU A 155 -27.84 -43.14 23.86
CA GLU A 155 -26.46 -43.23 23.37
C GLU A 155 -26.30 -42.55 22.00
N LEU A 156 -27.21 -42.83 21.06
CA LEU A 156 -27.19 -42.21 19.74
C LEU A 156 -27.35 -40.68 19.83
N LYS A 157 -28.21 -40.18 20.74
CA LYS A 157 -28.37 -38.74 20.97
C LYS A 157 -27.11 -38.12 21.56
N ALA A 158 -26.48 -38.78 22.52
CA ALA A 158 -25.22 -38.32 23.10
C ALA A 158 -24.11 -38.25 22.05
N LEU A 159 -23.94 -39.29 21.25
CA LEU A 159 -22.93 -39.33 20.19
C LEU A 159 -23.21 -38.28 19.09
N LYS A 160 -24.48 -38.06 18.73
CA LYS A 160 -24.84 -36.98 17.79
C LYS A 160 -24.50 -35.60 18.33
N ALA A 161 -24.72 -35.36 19.62
CA ALA A 161 -24.36 -34.10 20.25
C ALA A 161 -22.83 -33.91 20.31
N GLU A 162 -22.08 -34.97 20.60
CA GLU A 162 -20.61 -34.96 20.58
C GLU A 162 -20.07 -34.66 19.18
N VAL A 163 -20.57 -35.35 18.15
CA VAL A 163 -20.17 -35.12 16.76
C VAL A 163 -20.50 -33.70 16.33
N ALA A 164 -21.70 -33.19 16.66
CA ALA A 164 -22.06 -31.81 16.35
C ALA A 164 -21.12 -30.80 17.03
N SER A 165 -20.75 -31.04 18.29
CA SER A 165 -19.77 -30.23 19.01
C SER A 165 -18.38 -30.29 18.37
N MET A 166 -17.95 -31.48 17.92
CA MET A 166 -16.66 -31.67 17.25
C MET A 166 -16.61 -30.95 15.90
N VAL A 167 -17.68 -31.02 15.12
CA VAL A 167 -17.82 -30.29 13.85
C VAL A 167 -17.75 -28.78 14.09
N ALA A 168 -18.49 -28.26 15.07
CA ALA A 168 -18.44 -26.83 15.41
C ALA A 168 -17.02 -26.38 15.83
N ALA A 169 -16.31 -27.21 16.59
CA ALA A 169 -14.92 -26.94 16.98
C ALA A 169 -13.96 -26.97 15.78
N LEU A 170 -14.14 -27.92 14.85
CA LEU A 170 -13.35 -27.99 13.62
C LEU A 170 -13.59 -26.81 12.71
N GLU A 171 -14.84 -26.37 12.54
CA GLU A 171 -15.16 -25.16 11.78
C GLU A 171 -14.55 -23.91 12.41
N GLY A 172 -14.58 -23.80 13.75
CA GLY A 172 -13.91 -22.72 14.48
C GLY A 172 -12.42 -22.68 14.19
N LYS A 173 -11.75 -23.84 14.30
CA LYS A 173 -10.32 -23.97 13.97
C LYS A 173 -10.02 -23.71 12.49
N GLY A 174 -10.91 -24.12 11.59
CA GLY A 174 -10.79 -23.87 10.16
C GLY A 174 -10.83 -22.37 9.84
N ARG A 175 -11.76 -21.63 10.46
CA ARG A 175 -11.83 -20.16 10.33
C ARG A 175 -10.60 -19.46 10.91
N GLU A 176 -10.14 -19.89 12.08
CA GLU A 176 -8.91 -19.37 12.70
C GLU A 176 -7.66 -19.61 11.83
N LEU A 177 -7.53 -20.82 11.28
CA LEU A 177 -6.42 -21.18 10.40
C LEU A 177 -6.45 -20.38 9.09
N ALA A 178 -7.63 -20.21 8.49
CA ALA A 178 -7.79 -19.38 7.29
C ALA A 178 -7.38 -17.93 7.56
N GLY A 179 -7.79 -17.37 8.72
CA GLY A 179 -7.37 -16.02 9.13
C GLY A 179 -5.85 -15.89 9.27
N ARG A 180 -5.20 -16.85 9.95
CA ARG A 180 -3.74 -16.88 10.09
C ARG A 180 -3.02 -17.04 8.77
N TYR A 181 -3.55 -17.86 7.87
CA TYR A 181 -2.98 -18.07 6.55
C TYR A 181 -2.98 -16.78 5.73
N GLU A 182 -4.08 -16.02 5.75
CA GLU A 182 -4.17 -14.72 5.07
C GLU A 182 -3.20 -13.69 5.65
N GLU A 183 -2.99 -13.67 6.96
CA GLU A 183 -2.00 -12.80 7.60
C GLU A 183 -0.56 -13.15 7.17
N VAL A 184 -0.21 -14.45 7.23
CA VAL A 184 1.11 -14.93 6.79
C VAL A 184 1.32 -14.66 5.30
N ARG A 185 0.29 -14.83 4.48
CA ARG A 185 0.34 -14.54 3.05
C ARG A 185 0.63 -13.06 2.79
N LYS A 186 -0.09 -12.14 3.44
CA LYS A 186 0.19 -10.69 3.35
C LYS A 186 1.60 -10.36 3.82
N GLY A 187 2.04 -10.98 4.92
CA GLY A 187 3.42 -10.84 5.41
C GLY A 187 4.46 -11.31 4.39
N ARG A 188 4.19 -12.41 3.69
CA ARG A 188 5.06 -12.94 2.63
C ARG A 188 5.11 -12.02 1.40
N GLU A 189 3.98 -11.45 0.99
CA GLU A 189 3.92 -10.47 -0.11
C GLU A 189 4.79 -9.25 0.24
N LEU A 190 4.63 -8.68 1.44
CA LEU A 190 5.46 -7.57 1.93
C LEU A 190 6.94 -7.95 2.02
N ALA A 191 7.26 -9.14 2.53
CA ALA A 191 8.64 -9.62 2.60
C ALA A 191 9.27 -9.81 1.21
N GLY A 192 8.48 -10.12 0.18
CA GLY A 192 8.93 -10.19 -1.20
C GLY A 192 9.23 -8.82 -1.81
N GLU A 193 8.48 -7.77 -1.44
CA GLU A 193 8.68 -6.41 -1.94
C GLU A 193 9.86 -5.68 -1.28
N LEU A 194 10.15 -5.97 -0.01
CA LEU A 194 11.17 -5.27 0.77
C LEU A 194 12.57 -5.30 0.14
N PRO A 195 13.11 -6.43 -0.35
CA PRO A 195 14.42 -6.47 -0.99
C PRO A 195 14.53 -5.53 -2.20
N GLY A 196 13.48 -5.42 -3.01
CA GLY A 196 13.45 -4.49 -4.15
C GLY A 196 13.54 -3.04 -3.69
N ARG A 197 12.73 -2.65 -2.71
CA ARG A 197 12.76 -1.30 -2.13
C ARG A 197 14.08 -0.97 -1.46
N ILE A 198 14.70 -1.95 -0.79
CA ILE A 198 16.04 -1.80 -0.19
C ILE A 198 17.07 -1.56 -1.30
N GLY A 199 17.05 -2.35 -2.37
CA GLY A 199 17.92 -2.15 -3.53
C GLY A 199 17.75 -0.78 -4.17
N ASP A 200 16.52 -0.29 -4.33
CA ASP A 200 16.23 1.05 -4.84
C ASP A 200 16.80 2.16 -3.93
N LEU A 201 16.66 2.00 -2.62
CA LEU A 201 17.19 2.95 -1.63
C LEU A 201 18.72 2.92 -1.61
N GLU A 202 19.34 1.75 -1.64
CA GLU A 202 20.78 1.58 -1.73
C GLU A 202 21.34 2.20 -3.02
N GLY A 203 20.64 2.02 -4.16
CA GLY A 203 20.96 2.67 -5.42
C GLY A 203 20.93 4.19 -5.32
N ARG A 204 19.86 4.77 -4.77
CA ARG A 204 19.75 6.22 -4.53
C ARG A 204 20.82 6.74 -3.59
N VAL A 205 21.15 6.00 -2.53
CA VAL A 205 22.24 6.36 -1.60
C VAL A 205 23.57 6.35 -2.33
N ALA A 206 23.84 5.35 -3.17
CA ALA A 206 25.04 5.27 -3.98
C ALA A 206 25.13 6.44 -5.00
N GLU A 207 24.02 6.79 -5.65
CA GLU A 207 23.93 7.94 -6.55
C GLU A 207 24.21 9.26 -5.83
N LEU A 208 23.58 9.48 -4.67
CA LEU A 208 23.81 10.67 -3.85
C LEU A 208 25.25 10.75 -3.33
N ALA A 209 25.81 9.62 -2.91
CA ALA A 209 27.21 9.52 -2.48
C ALA A 209 28.15 9.84 -3.65
N ALA A 210 27.89 9.31 -4.84
CA ALA A 210 28.66 9.59 -6.05
C ALA A 210 28.52 11.07 -6.48
N ALA A 211 27.32 11.64 -6.44
CA ALA A 211 27.08 13.05 -6.75
C ALA A 211 27.83 13.98 -5.79
N ARG A 212 27.89 13.60 -4.50
CA ARG A 212 28.67 14.30 -3.46
C ARG A 212 30.18 14.17 -3.70
N GLN A 213 30.67 12.99 -4.07
CA GLN A 213 32.09 12.78 -4.39
C GLN A 213 32.52 13.54 -5.65
N ARG A 214 31.67 13.61 -6.67
CA ARG A 214 31.96 14.35 -7.90
C ARG A 214 31.79 15.87 -7.75
N GLY A 215 31.26 16.35 -6.62
CA GLY A 215 31.00 17.77 -6.39
C GLY A 215 29.89 18.35 -7.28
N LEU A 216 29.08 17.50 -7.93
CA LEU A 216 27.94 17.92 -8.76
C LEU A 216 26.69 18.26 -7.94
N ALA A 217 26.71 18.03 -6.62
CA ALA A 217 25.58 18.39 -5.77
C ALA A 217 25.46 19.93 -5.65
N PRO A 218 24.32 20.53 -6.01
CA PRO A 218 24.12 21.98 -5.90
C PRO A 218 24.24 22.39 -4.43
N GLY A 219 25.19 23.27 -4.11
CA GLY A 219 25.49 23.69 -2.73
C GLY A 219 26.58 22.88 -2.02
N SER A 220 27.32 22.01 -2.71
CA SER A 220 28.42 21.19 -2.17
C SER A 220 29.69 21.99 -1.83
N GLY A 221 29.57 23.07 -1.08
CA GLY A 221 30.71 23.65 -0.39
C GLY A 221 31.25 22.66 0.66
N PRO A 222 32.57 22.62 0.93
CA PRO A 222 33.16 21.76 1.96
C PRO A 222 32.54 21.95 3.35
N GLU A 223 31.88 23.08 3.59
CA GLU A 223 31.19 23.42 4.84
C GLU A 223 29.85 22.67 5.02
N MET A 224 29.19 22.26 3.93
CA MET A 224 27.94 21.48 3.98
C MET A 224 28.18 19.99 4.26
N GLY A 225 29.44 19.54 4.18
CA GLY A 225 29.84 18.18 4.54
C GLY A 225 30.29 18.00 5.98
N LEU A 226 30.25 19.06 6.79
CA LEU A 226 30.71 19.04 8.17
C LEU A 226 29.73 18.26 9.08
N PRO A 227 30.23 17.49 10.06
CA PRO A 227 29.37 16.90 11.09
C PRO A 227 28.64 17.99 11.88
N LEU A 228 27.45 17.66 12.40
CA LEU A 228 26.52 18.60 13.04
C LEU A 228 27.17 19.47 14.15
N GLY A 229 28.12 18.91 14.90
CA GLY A 229 28.85 19.68 15.92
C GLY A 229 29.70 20.80 15.31
N LYS A 230 30.39 20.53 14.20
CA LYS A 230 31.23 21.51 13.50
C LYS A 230 30.38 22.57 12.79
N THR A 231 29.24 22.21 12.21
CA THR A 231 28.32 23.19 11.60
C THR A 231 27.73 24.13 12.66
N ARG A 232 27.33 23.60 13.82
CA ARG A 232 26.87 24.44 14.95
C ARG A 232 27.96 25.40 15.42
N ALA A 233 29.20 24.92 15.59
CA ALA A 233 30.31 25.78 15.98
C ALA A 233 30.59 26.88 14.93
N LEU A 234 30.52 26.55 13.64
CA LEU A 234 30.69 27.51 12.54
C LEU A 234 29.56 28.55 12.54
N VAL A 235 28.30 28.13 12.70
CA VAL A 235 27.14 29.03 12.81
C VAL A 235 27.28 29.98 14.01
N GLU A 236 27.68 29.47 15.17
CA GLU A 236 27.94 30.30 16.34
C GLU A 236 29.12 31.26 16.12
N GLY A 237 30.17 30.84 15.41
CA GLY A 237 31.26 31.72 14.97
C GLY A 237 30.76 32.86 14.09
N ARG A 238 30.01 32.54 13.03
CA ARG A 238 29.41 33.53 12.12
C ARG A 238 28.45 34.47 12.83
N ARG A 239 27.67 33.98 13.80
CA ARG A 239 26.79 34.81 14.65
C ARG A 239 27.60 35.83 15.46
N ARG A 240 28.73 35.43 16.03
CA ARG A 240 29.61 36.36 16.76
C ARG A 240 30.26 37.39 15.83
N GLU A 241 30.68 36.97 14.64
CA GLU A 241 31.20 37.88 13.60
C GLU A 241 30.15 38.92 13.22
N LEU A 242 28.92 38.49 12.91
CA LEU A 242 27.80 39.38 12.58
C LEU A 242 27.51 40.35 13.73
N ALA A 243 27.45 39.87 14.98
CA ALA A 243 27.25 40.73 16.14
C ALA A 243 28.42 41.72 16.37
N GLY A 244 29.62 41.39 15.91
CA GLY A 244 30.78 42.28 15.94
C GLY A 244 30.67 43.38 14.88
N VAL A 245 30.32 43.01 13.65
CA VAL A 245 30.09 43.94 12.53
C VAL A 245 28.92 44.87 12.84
N GLU A 246 27.83 44.38 13.42
CA GLU A 246 26.68 45.20 13.80
C GLU A 246 27.04 46.25 14.86
N ARG A 247 27.84 45.89 15.86
CA ARG A 247 28.41 46.86 16.83
C ARG A 247 29.31 47.90 16.16
N GLN A 248 30.10 47.50 15.17
CA GLN A 248 30.92 48.45 14.40
C GLN A 248 30.04 49.40 13.57
N MET A 249 28.98 48.88 12.95
CA MET A 249 28.01 49.70 12.22
C MET A 249 27.29 50.68 13.15
N GLU A 250 26.94 50.27 14.36
CA GLU A 250 26.32 51.15 15.36
C GLU A 250 27.28 52.27 15.80
N LEU A 251 28.54 51.92 16.09
CA LEU A 251 29.57 52.90 16.46
C LEU A 251 29.82 53.90 15.32
N LEU A 252 30.03 53.42 14.10
CA LEU A 252 30.24 54.27 12.92
C LEU A 252 28.99 55.10 12.62
N GLY A 253 27.80 54.49 12.73
CA GLY A 253 26.51 55.16 12.62
C GLY A 253 26.35 56.31 13.62
N GLY A 254 26.87 56.18 14.83
CA GLY A 254 26.92 57.26 15.83
C GLY A 254 27.96 58.35 15.54
N GLN A 255 29.06 58.03 14.86
CA GLN A 255 30.11 58.99 14.49
C GLN A 255 29.77 59.83 13.25
N VAL A 256 29.07 59.24 12.26
CA VAL A 256 28.64 59.92 11.03
C VAL A 256 27.90 61.24 11.29
N PRO A 257 26.85 61.33 12.15
CA PRO A 257 26.14 62.58 12.37
C PRO A 257 27.00 63.63 13.08
N ARG A 258 27.92 63.21 13.96
CA ARG A 258 28.85 64.14 14.64
C ARG A 258 29.82 64.75 13.64
N LYS A 259 30.43 63.92 12.80
CA LYS A 259 31.32 64.37 11.73
C LYS A 259 30.59 65.21 10.69
N ARG A 260 29.34 64.88 10.37
CA ARG A 260 28.49 65.71 9.50
C ARG A 260 28.26 67.10 10.08
N LYS A 261 27.90 67.20 11.37
CA LYS A 261 27.74 68.50 12.06
C LYS A 261 29.05 69.29 12.11
N GLU A 262 30.17 68.62 12.34
CA GLU A 262 31.50 69.25 12.33
C GLU A 262 31.85 69.82 10.94
N VAL A 263 31.58 69.07 9.87
CA VAL A 263 31.75 69.53 8.48
C VAL A 263 30.81 70.69 8.16
N GLU A 264 29.55 70.66 8.59
CA GLU A 264 28.61 71.77 8.41
C GLU A 264 29.06 73.03 9.16
N ARG A 265 29.58 72.91 10.39
CA ARG A 265 30.17 74.03 11.15
C ARG A 265 31.38 74.63 10.42
N LEU A 266 32.32 73.79 10.01
CA LEU A 266 33.52 74.23 9.29
C LEU A 266 33.17 74.87 7.94
N ARG A 267 32.16 74.36 7.22
CA ARG A 267 31.64 75.00 6.01
C ARG A 267 31.08 76.39 6.30
N GLY A 268 30.34 76.56 7.39
CA GLY A 268 29.85 77.86 7.84
C GLY A 268 30.99 78.84 8.16
N GLU A 269 32.05 78.37 8.82
CA GLU A 269 33.25 79.17 9.12
C GLU A 269 34.02 79.57 7.87
N VAL A 270 34.20 78.65 6.92
CA VAL A 270 34.82 78.95 5.62
C VAL A 270 34.00 79.98 4.86
N ALA A 271 32.67 79.83 4.79
CA ALA A 271 31.80 80.80 4.13
C ALA A 271 31.88 82.20 4.80
N ALA A 272 31.95 82.26 6.12
CA ALA A 272 32.13 83.52 6.85
C ALA A 272 33.50 84.16 6.57
N LEU A 273 34.57 83.37 6.49
CA LEU A 273 35.92 83.85 6.13
C LEU A 273 35.98 84.31 4.68
N GLU A 274 35.34 83.60 3.75
CA GLU A 274 35.20 84.01 2.36
C GLU A 274 34.44 85.34 2.24
N ASN A 275 33.34 85.52 2.98
CA ASN A 275 32.62 86.79 3.05
C ASN A 275 33.48 87.92 3.64
N ARG A 276 34.23 87.66 4.72
CA ARG A 276 35.17 88.65 5.29
C ARG A 276 36.28 89.02 4.30
N ARG A 277 36.81 88.05 3.56
CA ARG A 277 37.79 88.26 2.48
C ARG A 277 37.19 89.07 1.33
N ALA A 278 35.96 88.76 0.92
CA ALA A 278 35.25 89.50 -0.13
C ALA A 278 35.00 90.95 0.32
N ASN A 279 34.56 91.17 1.55
CA ASN A 279 34.34 92.50 2.13
C ASN A 279 35.63 93.30 2.26
N SER A 280 36.73 92.68 2.73
CA SER A 280 38.02 93.37 2.83
C SER A 280 38.62 93.66 1.45
N ALA A 281 38.47 92.74 0.49
CA ALA A 281 38.87 92.97 -0.90
C ALA A 281 38.04 94.08 -1.55
N ALA A 282 36.72 94.14 -1.29
CA ALA A 282 35.85 95.21 -1.75
C ALA A 282 36.24 96.55 -1.11
N ALA A 283 36.45 96.59 0.21
CA ALA A 283 36.91 97.79 0.92
C ALA A 283 38.28 98.27 0.41
N ALA A 284 39.22 97.37 0.13
CA ALA A 284 40.51 97.70 -0.46
C ALA A 284 40.38 98.24 -1.90
N ARG A 285 39.49 97.65 -2.72
CA ARG A 285 39.18 98.15 -4.07
C ARG A 285 38.53 99.54 -4.01
N GLU A 286 37.61 99.76 -3.09
CA GLU A 286 37.00 101.08 -2.88
C GLU A 286 38.00 102.11 -2.35
N ALA A 287 38.89 101.74 -1.43
CA ALA A 287 39.95 102.61 -0.93
C ALA A 287 40.94 102.97 -2.05
N LYS A 288 41.32 101.99 -2.89
CA LYS A 288 42.11 102.24 -4.09
C LYS A 288 41.39 103.18 -5.05
N ARG A 289 40.09 102.96 -5.31
CA ARG A 289 39.27 103.86 -6.14
C ARG A 289 39.15 105.26 -5.54
N ARG A 290 38.98 105.39 -4.22
CA ARG A 290 38.97 106.71 -3.54
C ARG A 290 40.33 107.40 -3.63
N ARG A 291 41.44 106.66 -3.53
CA ARG A 291 42.79 107.20 -3.73
C ARG A 291 43.01 107.63 -5.17
N GLU A 292 42.66 106.81 -6.15
CA GLU A 292 42.76 107.16 -7.57
C GLU A 292 41.90 108.39 -7.91
N ASN A 293 40.67 108.46 -7.39
CA ASN A 293 39.82 109.63 -7.58
C ASN A 293 40.35 110.89 -6.84
N ALA A 294 40.92 110.75 -5.64
CA ALA A 294 41.52 111.86 -4.91
C ALA A 294 42.84 112.33 -5.55
N GLN A 295 43.62 111.41 -6.12
CA GLN A 295 44.89 111.71 -6.75
C GLN A 295 44.70 112.26 -8.17
N SER A 296 43.70 111.78 -8.90
CA SER A 296 43.21 112.39 -10.15
C SER A 296 42.63 113.78 -9.91
N GLY A 297 41.95 114.04 -8.78
CA GLY A 297 41.45 115.38 -8.46
C GLY A 297 42.55 116.40 -8.15
N VAL A 298 43.64 115.98 -7.49
CA VAL A 298 44.79 116.87 -7.21
C VAL A 298 45.65 117.10 -8.46
N GLU A 299 45.79 116.10 -9.33
CA GLU A 299 46.45 116.26 -10.63
C GLU A 299 45.63 117.17 -11.56
N ASP A 300 44.31 117.05 -11.60
CA ASP A 300 43.43 117.95 -12.36
C ASP A 300 43.44 119.40 -11.81
N GLU A 301 43.49 119.60 -10.49
CA GLU A 301 43.65 120.95 -9.90
C GLU A 301 45.02 121.56 -10.20
N LEU A 302 46.10 120.75 -10.18
CA LEU A 302 47.44 121.19 -10.53
C LEU A 302 47.58 121.46 -12.03
N GLU A 303 46.96 120.66 -12.90
CA GLU A 303 46.90 120.91 -14.33
C GLU A 303 46.05 122.15 -14.66
N ALA A 304 44.92 122.36 -13.98
CA ALA A 304 44.10 123.56 -14.13
C ALA A 304 44.89 124.82 -13.74
N ARG A 305 45.62 124.77 -12.61
CA ARG A 305 46.55 125.85 -12.23
C ARG A 305 47.68 126.02 -13.24
N GLY A 306 48.27 124.93 -13.73
CA GLY A 306 49.34 124.99 -14.74
C GLY A 306 48.87 125.59 -16.07
N ARG A 307 47.66 125.25 -16.53
CA ARG A 307 47.02 125.86 -17.71
C ARG A 307 46.71 127.34 -17.47
N TRP A 308 46.23 127.69 -16.29
CA TRP A 308 45.98 129.09 -15.91
C TRP A 308 47.29 129.90 -15.87
N TYR A 309 48.36 129.36 -15.28
CA TYR A 309 49.67 130.02 -15.27
C TYR A 309 50.24 130.16 -16.68
N ARG A 310 50.16 129.15 -17.56
CA ARG A 310 50.58 129.28 -18.96
C ARG A 310 49.72 130.25 -19.77
N ALA A 311 48.42 130.31 -19.52
CA ALA A 311 47.53 131.29 -20.12
C ALA A 311 47.87 132.71 -19.62
N SER A 312 48.16 132.87 -18.33
CA SER A 312 48.60 134.14 -17.76
C SER A 312 49.97 134.56 -18.30
N GLU A 313 50.89 133.61 -18.47
CA GLU A 313 52.22 133.82 -19.05
C GLU A 313 52.13 134.22 -20.53
N THR A 314 51.26 133.59 -21.32
CA THR A 314 51.04 133.98 -22.73
C THR A 314 50.38 135.35 -22.87
N VAL A 315 49.45 135.71 -21.98
CA VAL A 315 48.87 137.07 -21.93
C VAL A 315 49.93 138.10 -21.50
N LEU A 316 50.71 137.81 -20.46
CA LEU A 316 51.82 138.67 -20.00
C LEU A 316 52.89 138.84 -21.10
N ARG A 317 53.25 137.77 -21.81
CA ARG A 317 54.17 137.85 -22.97
C ARG A 317 53.61 138.70 -24.12
N ARG A 318 52.30 138.66 -24.36
CA ARG A 318 51.64 139.52 -25.38
C ARG A 318 51.53 140.99 -25.00
N VAL A 319 51.48 141.32 -23.71
CA VAL A 319 51.38 142.71 -23.24
C VAL A 319 52.77 143.37 -23.13
N LEU A 320 53.83 142.58 -23.00
CA LEU A 320 55.20 143.08 -22.80
C LEU A 320 56.09 143.07 -24.07
N ASP A 321 55.58 142.66 -25.24
CA ASP A 321 56.29 142.66 -26.53
C ASP A 321 57.74 142.12 -26.47
N LEU A 322 57.95 141.01 -25.76
CA LEU A 322 59.22 140.29 -25.72
C LEU A 322 59.22 139.17 -26.76
N GLN A 323 59.92 139.36 -27.88
CA GLN A 323 60.25 138.30 -28.84
C GLN A 323 61.25 137.31 -28.22
N GLY A 324 60.86 136.03 -28.14
CA GLY A 324 61.66 134.91 -27.65
C GLY A 324 60.77 133.74 -27.23
#